data_AF-A0A961ZJX0-F1
#
_entry.id   AF-A0A961ZJX0-F1
#
_cell.length_a   1.000
_cell.length_b   1.000
_cell.length_c   1.000
_cell.angle_alpha   90.00
_cell.angle_beta   90.00
_cell.angle_gamma   90.00
#
_symmetry.space_group_name_H-M   'P 1'
#
loop_
_entity.id
_entity.type
_entity.pdbx_description
1 polymer ?
#
loop_
_entity_poly.entity_id
_entity_poly.type
_entity_poly.pdbx_seq_one_letter_code
_entity_poly.pdbx_strand_id
1 'polypeptide(L)'
;MGEIFNGRRRIRKKFGTIQEVAEMPNLIEVQKSSYDDFLMVKEPPGGRPDDHGLQAVFKSVFPISDFSGRATLEFVGYEFEPPKYDVDECMQRDMTYSAPLKVKLRLIVFDINEETGSKSIKDVKEQDVYMGDMLLMTSNGTFI
;
A
#
# COMPACT_ATOMS: atom_id res chain seq x y z
N MET A 1 -17.35 27.10 -32.29
CA MET A 1 -15.93 27.55 -32.28
C MET A 1 -15.15 26.58 -31.42
N GLY A 2 -14.14 25.84 -31.86
CA GLY A 2 -13.63 25.61 -33.20
C GLY A 2 -13.02 24.21 -33.22
N GLU A 3 -13.44 23.39 -34.17
CA GLU A 3 -12.82 22.09 -34.43
C GLU A 3 -11.49 22.34 -35.13
N ILE A 4 -10.38 21.95 -34.51
CA ILE A 4 -9.08 21.87 -35.19
C ILE A 4 -8.99 20.49 -35.83
N PHE A 5 -9.59 20.36 -37.02
CA PHE A 5 -9.41 19.23 -37.92
C PHE A 5 -8.00 19.28 -38.53
N ASN A 6 -7.06 18.54 -37.95
CA ASN A 6 -5.76 18.30 -38.59
C ASN A 6 -5.87 17.19 -39.65
N GLY A 7 -5.37 17.49 -40.85
CA GLY A 7 -5.66 16.81 -42.12
C GLY A 7 -5.20 15.34 -42.24
N ARG A 8 -5.99 14.58 -43.00
CA ARG A 8 -5.74 13.24 -43.58
C ARG A 8 -5.07 12.22 -42.64
N ARG A 9 -5.88 11.55 -41.81
CA ARG A 9 -5.48 10.32 -41.11
C ARG A 9 -5.07 9.24 -42.14
N ARG A 10 -3.82 8.78 -42.08
CA ARG A 10 -3.32 7.68 -42.92
C ARG A 10 -4.10 6.40 -42.63
N ILE A 11 -4.83 5.88 -43.62
CA ILE A 11 -5.60 4.65 -43.46
C ILE A 11 -4.65 3.44 -43.50
N ARG A 12 -4.63 2.66 -42.42
CA ARG A 12 -3.90 1.38 -42.36
C ARG A 12 -4.77 0.27 -42.96
N LYS A 13 -4.39 -0.25 -44.13
CA LYS A 13 -5.06 -1.42 -44.73
C LYS A 13 -4.78 -2.65 -43.86
N LYS A 14 -5.83 -3.39 -43.48
CA LYS A 14 -5.76 -4.69 -42.79
C LYS A 14 -6.17 -5.77 -43.82
N PHE A 15 -5.44 -6.89 -43.88
CA PHE A 15 -5.71 -8.01 -44.81
C PHE A 15 -6.15 -9.31 -44.09
N GLY A 16 -6.24 -9.27 -42.76
CA GLY A 16 -6.68 -10.42 -41.95
C GLY A 16 -8.18 -10.65 -42.08
N THR A 17 -8.59 -11.92 -42.10
CA THR A 17 -9.99 -12.37 -42.21
C THR A 17 -10.65 -12.65 -40.85
N ILE A 18 -9.84 -12.94 -39.83
CA ILE A 18 -10.32 -13.21 -38.47
C ILE A 18 -10.74 -11.89 -37.80
N GLN A 19 -11.94 -11.87 -37.23
CA GLN A 19 -12.44 -10.71 -36.49
C GLN A 19 -11.85 -10.67 -35.07
N GLU A 20 -11.60 -9.46 -34.59
CA GLU A 20 -11.12 -9.20 -33.23
C GLU A 20 -12.27 -9.45 -32.25
N VAL A 21 -12.15 -10.50 -31.44
CA VAL A 21 -13.21 -10.97 -30.51
C VAL A 21 -13.10 -10.35 -29.12
N ALA A 22 -11.96 -9.75 -28.79
CA ALA A 22 -11.69 -9.09 -27.53
C ALA A 22 -10.81 -7.87 -27.79
N GLU A 23 -10.98 -6.83 -27.00
CA GLU A 23 -10.17 -5.62 -27.08
C GLU A 23 -8.77 -5.86 -26.52
N MET A 24 -7.78 -5.12 -27.04
CA MET A 24 -6.43 -5.14 -26.50
C MET A 24 -6.44 -4.67 -25.04
N PRO A 25 -5.95 -5.47 -24.08
CA PRO A 25 -5.91 -5.06 -22.68
C PRO A 25 -4.88 -3.95 -22.47
N ASN A 26 -4.92 -3.35 -21.28
CA ASN A 26 -3.90 -2.40 -20.90
C ASN A 26 -2.57 -3.15 -20.65
N LEU A 27 -1.57 -2.84 -21.47
CA LEU A 27 -0.28 -3.56 -21.47
C LEU A 27 0.54 -3.35 -20.19
N ILE A 28 0.22 -2.33 -19.39
CA ILE A 28 0.89 -2.04 -18.10
C ILE A 28 0.01 -2.38 -16.89
N GLU A 29 -1.15 -2.99 -17.12
CA GLU A 29 -2.12 -3.30 -16.06
C GLU A 29 -1.55 -4.21 -14.99
N VAL A 30 -0.77 -5.22 -15.38
CA VAL A 30 -0.14 -6.16 -14.44
C VAL A 30 0.79 -5.43 -13.47
N GLN A 31 1.55 -4.44 -13.94
CA GLN A 31 2.46 -3.68 -13.09
C GLN A 31 1.70 -2.82 -12.08
N LYS A 32 0.65 -2.15 -12.56
CA LYS A 32 -0.18 -1.27 -11.71
C LYS A 32 -0.98 -2.06 -10.69
N SER A 33 -1.72 -3.07 -11.14
CA SER A 33 -2.54 -3.94 -10.28
C SER A 33 -1.69 -4.62 -9.21
N SER A 34 -0.53 -5.20 -9.56
CA SER A 34 0.32 -5.87 -8.59
C SER A 34 0.78 -4.95 -7.45
N TYR A 35 1.06 -3.67 -7.73
CA TYR A 35 1.53 -2.74 -6.71
C TYR A 35 0.36 -2.12 -5.91
N ASP A 36 -0.76 -1.86 -6.58
CA ASP A 36 -2.01 -1.43 -5.92
C ASP A 36 -2.52 -2.51 -4.94
N ASP A 37 -2.47 -3.78 -5.34
CA ASP A 37 -2.83 -4.94 -4.51
C ASP A 37 -1.85 -5.14 -3.35
N PHE A 38 -0.56 -4.81 -3.55
CA PHE A 38 0.43 -4.90 -2.49
C PHE A 38 0.22 -3.82 -1.42
N LEU A 39 0.06 -2.56 -1.84
CA LEU A 39 -0.04 -1.43 -0.92
C LEU A 39 -1.41 -1.31 -0.28
N MET A 40 -2.49 -1.57 -1.01
CA MET A 40 -3.88 -1.31 -0.58
C MET A 40 -4.04 0.03 0.14
N VAL A 41 -3.60 1.10 -0.54
CA VAL A 41 -3.52 2.46 0.02
C VAL A 41 -4.87 2.88 0.61
N LYS A 42 -5.96 2.64 -0.14
CA LYS A 42 -7.32 2.81 0.37
C LYS A 42 -7.83 1.50 0.93
N GLU A 43 -8.24 1.52 2.18
CA GLU A 43 -8.88 0.38 2.81
C GLU A 43 -10.23 0.07 2.12
N PRO A 44 -10.44 -1.17 1.63
CA PRO A 44 -11.69 -1.54 1.01
C PRO A 44 -12.82 -1.68 2.04
N PRO A 45 -14.09 -1.56 1.62
CA PRO A 45 -15.23 -1.82 2.50
C PRO A 45 -15.18 -3.26 3.03
N GLY A 46 -15.08 -3.41 4.35
CA GLY A 46 -14.89 -4.73 5.00
C GLY A 46 -13.48 -4.98 5.53
N GLY A 47 -12.55 -4.03 5.33
CA GLY A 47 -11.19 -4.10 5.84
C GLY A 47 -10.23 -4.84 4.90
N ARG A 48 -8.93 -4.72 5.17
CA ARG A 48 -7.90 -5.40 4.38
C ARG A 48 -7.84 -6.89 4.76
N PRO A 49 -7.93 -7.83 3.81
CA PRO A 49 -7.73 -9.25 4.10
C PRO A 49 -6.33 -9.55 4.68
N ASP A 50 -6.21 -10.63 5.43
CA ASP A 50 -5.04 -10.89 6.29
C ASP A 50 -3.90 -11.64 5.60
N ASP A 51 -4.15 -12.19 4.42
CA ASP A 51 -3.32 -13.16 3.72
C ASP A 51 -2.61 -12.60 2.47
N HIS A 52 -2.74 -11.30 2.21
CA HIS A 52 -2.11 -10.63 1.07
C HIS A 52 -1.57 -9.23 1.44
N GLY A 53 -0.76 -8.69 0.53
CA GLY A 53 -0.22 -7.32 0.59
C GLY A 53 0.59 -7.00 1.84
N LEU A 54 0.69 -5.71 2.17
CA LEU A 54 1.37 -5.21 3.37
C LEU A 54 0.74 -5.72 4.67
N GLN A 55 -0.58 -5.98 4.67
CA GLN A 55 -1.29 -6.49 5.84
C GLN A 55 -0.72 -7.84 6.27
N ALA A 56 -0.54 -8.77 5.32
CA ALA A 56 0.04 -10.08 5.60
C ALA A 56 1.49 -9.98 6.10
N VAL A 57 2.28 -9.06 5.54
CA VAL A 57 3.66 -8.83 5.98
C VAL A 57 3.68 -8.41 7.45
N PHE A 58 2.86 -7.45 7.87
CA PHE A 58 2.78 -7.06 9.27
C PHE A 58 2.28 -8.21 10.15
N LYS A 59 1.23 -8.92 9.74
CA LYS A 59 0.71 -10.07 10.52
C LYS A 59 1.68 -11.26 10.61
N SER A 60 2.63 -11.38 9.68
CA SER A 60 3.67 -12.42 9.75
C SER A 60 4.73 -12.13 10.81
N VAL A 61 4.95 -10.84 11.13
CA VAL A 61 5.98 -10.40 12.08
C VAL A 61 5.38 -10.16 13.47
N PHE A 62 4.15 -9.65 13.53
CA PHE A 62 3.44 -9.37 14.77
C PHE A 62 2.49 -10.52 15.14
N PRO A 63 2.30 -10.82 16.44
CA PRO A 63 2.78 -10.06 17.59
C PRO A 63 4.23 -10.36 17.98
N ILE A 64 4.93 -9.33 18.47
CA ILE A 64 6.28 -9.45 19.03
C ILE A 64 6.17 -9.42 20.56
N SER A 65 6.68 -10.46 21.22
CA SER A 65 6.70 -10.51 22.69
C SER A 65 8.13 -10.37 23.23
N ASP A 66 8.27 -9.66 24.34
CA ASP A 66 9.54 -9.58 25.06
C ASP A 66 9.91 -10.96 25.66
N PHE A 67 11.21 -11.21 25.83
CA PHE A 67 11.74 -12.44 26.41
C PHE A 67 11.20 -12.73 27.81
N SER A 68 10.95 -11.69 28.61
CA SER A 68 10.37 -11.83 29.95
C SER A 68 8.85 -12.05 29.94
N GLY A 69 8.21 -11.91 28.76
CA GLY A 69 6.76 -12.01 28.60
C GLY A 69 5.97 -10.88 29.26
N ARG A 70 6.63 -9.82 29.75
CA ARG A 70 5.99 -8.67 30.40
C ARG A 70 5.39 -7.67 29.43
N ALA A 71 5.73 -7.75 28.15
CA ALA A 71 5.18 -6.87 27.13
C ALA A 71 4.97 -7.62 25.80
N THR A 72 3.91 -7.28 25.10
CA THR A 72 3.60 -7.76 23.76
C THR A 72 3.18 -6.57 22.89
N LEU A 73 3.76 -6.48 21.70
CA LEU A 73 3.44 -5.50 20.68
C LEU A 73 2.56 -6.16 19.62
N GLU A 74 1.36 -5.62 19.43
CA GLU A 74 0.37 -6.07 18.46
C GLU A 74 0.24 -5.06 17.33
N PHE A 75 0.00 -5.58 16.13
CA PHE A 75 -0.35 -4.79 14.96
C PHE A 75 -1.87 -4.63 14.86
N VAL A 76 -2.34 -3.39 14.76
CA VAL A 76 -3.78 -3.07 14.63
C VAL A 76 -4.14 -2.77 13.17
N GLY A 77 -3.33 -1.97 12.49
CA GLY A 77 -3.57 -1.56 11.12
C GLY A 77 -2.50 -0.59 10.61
N TYR A 78 -2.62 -0.18 9.35
CA TYR A 78 -1.74 0.85 8.77
C TYR A 78 -2.53 1.83 7.90
N GLU A 79 -1.97 3.02 7.76
CA GLU A 79 -2.50 4.10 6.94
C GLU A 79 -1.36 4.80 6.20
N PHE A 80 -1.68 5.32 5.02
CA PHE A 80 -0.77 6.17 4.27
C PHE A 80 -1.19 7.62 4.43
N GLU A 81 -0.24 8.49 4.75
CA GLU A 81 -0.44 9.92 4.60
C GLU A 81 -0.36 10.30 3.12
N PRO A 82 -1.02 11.40 2.71
CA PRO A 82 -0.89 11.88 1.34
C PRO A 82 0.57 12.23 1.02
N PRO A 83 1.01 11.99 -0.22
CA PRO A 83 2.34 12.40 -0.65
C PRO A 83 2.50 13.92 -0.50
N LYS A 84 3.71 14.36 -0.13
CA LYS A 84 4.00 15.78 0.11
C LYS A 84 3.99 16.63 -1.15
N TYR A 85 4.34 16.02 -2.28
CA TYR A 85 4.48 16.65 -3.59
C TYR A 85 3.86 15.74 -4.64
N ASP A 86 3.46 16.32 -5.77
CA ASP A 86 2.99 15.54 -6.92
C ASP A 86 4.16 15.04 -7.80
N VAL A 87 3.80 14.29 -8.84
CA VAL A 87 4.74 13.69 -9.79
C VAL A 87 5.59 14.75 -10.50
N ASP A 88 4.98 15.86 -10.91
CA ASP A 88 5.66 16.91 -11.70
C ASP A 88 6.65 17.69 -10.83
N GLU A 89 6.28 18.01 -9.59
CA GLU A 89 7.15 18.66 -8.61
C GLU A 89 8.32 17.75 -8.22
N CYS A 90 8.07 16.46 -7.99
CA CYS A 90 9.10 15.47 -7.69
C CYS A 90 10.13 15.39 -8.81
N MET A 91 9.69 15.34 -10.08
CA MET A 91 10.59 15.31 -11.23
C MET A 91 11.41 16.60 -11.38
N GLN A 92 10.81 17.76 -11.14
CA GLN A 92 11.51 19.05 -11.29
C GLN A 92 12.57 19.29 -10.21
N ARG A 93 12.37 18.71 -9.02
CA ARG A 93 13.23 18.93 -7.84
C ARG A 93 14.15 17.75 -7.54
N ASP A 94 14.24 16.76 -8.44
CA ASP A 94 14.97 15.50 -8.23
C ASP A 94 14.60 14.83 -6.88
N MET A 95 13.30 14.79 -6.58
CA MET A 95 12.74 14.17 -5.37
C MET A 95 12.00 12.88 -5.72
N THR A 96 11.89 12.00 -4.72
CA THR A 96 11.16 10.75 -4.83
C THR A 96 9.67 10.95 -4.60
N TYR A 97 8.82 10.38 -5.46
CA TYR A 97 7.37 10.39 -5.28
C TYR A 97 6.94 9.27 -4.31
N SER A 98 6.70 9.63 -3.05
CA SER A 98 6.40 8.69 -1.97
C SER A 98 5.33 9.21 -0.99
N ALA A 99 4.70 8.28 -0.28
CA ALA A 99 3.76 8.52 0.78
C ALA A 99 4.28 7.96 2.13
N PRO A 100 4.20 8.74 3.23
CA PRO A 100 4.53 8.26 4.56
C PRO A 100 3.59 7.12 4.98
N LEU A 101 4.15 5.99 5.40
CA LEU A 101 3.44 4.87 5.98
C LEU A 101 3.44 4.98 7.51
N LYS A 102 2.25 5.10 8.10
CA LYS A 102 2.03 5.01 9.54
C LYS A 102 1.36 3.69 9.88
N VAL A 103 1.85 3.07 10.94
CA VAL A 103 1.34 1.80 11.44
C VAL A 103 0.84 2.00 12.86
N LYS A 104 -0.41 1.61 13.09
CA LYS A 104 -1.04 1.62 14.39
C LYS A 104 -0.63 0.37 15.16
N LEU A 105 0.16 0.58 16.21
CA LEU A 105 0.67 -0.47 17.07
C LEU A 105 0.05 -0.36 18.45
N ARG A 106 -0.20 -1.51 19.07
CA ARG A 106 -0.71 -1.63 20.44
C ARG A 106 0.31 -2.34 21.31
N LEU A 107 0.83 -1.65 22.31
CA LEU A 107 1.69 -2.21 23.33
C LEU A 107 0.85 -2.63 24.53
N ILE A 108 0.83 -3.93 24.82
CA ILE A 108 0.17 -4.51 26.00
C ILE A 108 1.26 -4.84 27.02
N VAL A 109 1.16 -4.27 28.22
CA VAL A 109 2.05 -4.56 29.35
C VAL A 109 1.32 -5.46 30.34
N PHE A 110 1.97 -6.54 30.74
CA PHE A 110 1.45 -7.51 31.70
C PHE A 110 2.10 -7.33 33.06
N ASP A 111 1.31 -7.50 34.11
CA ASP A 111 1.81 -7.77 35.45
C ASP A 111 1.85 -9.28 35.69
N ILE A 112 3.02 -9.80 36.08
CA ILE A 112 3.26 -11.22 36.29
C ILE A 112 3.46 -11.44 37.78
N ASN A 113 2.51 -12.13 38.40
CA ASN A 113 2.65 -12.52 39.79
C ASN A 113 3.57 -13.75 39.89
N GLU A 114 4.78 -13.58 40.43
CA GLU A 114 5.81 -14.62 40.52
C GLU A 114 5.41 -15.82 41.40
N GLU A 115 4.47 -15.64 42.34
CA GLU A 115 4.01 -16.72 43.22
C GLU A 115 2.93 -17.61 42.59
N THR A 116 2.09 -17.04 41.70
CA THR A 116 0.96 -17.76 41.08
C THR A 116 1.15 -18.04 39.58
N GLY A 117 2.14 -17.41 38.95
CA GLY A 117 2.34 -17.45 37.49
C GLY A 117 1.24 -16.74 36.69
N SER A 118 0.31 -16.05 37.36
CA SER A 118 -0.83 -15.40 36.73
C SER A 118 -0.38 -14.16 35.95
N LYS A 119 -0.80 -14.05 34.68
CA LYS A 119 -0.66 -12.83 33.86
C LYS A 119 -1.93 -12.00 33.93
N SER A 120 -1.80 -10.75 34.32
CA SER A 120 -2.88 -9.75 34.24
C SER A 120 -2.45 -8.58 33.37
N ILE A 121 -3.39 -7.94 32.69
CA ILE A 121 -3.11 -6.76 31.86
C ILE A 121 -2.93 -5.57 32.80
N LYS A 122 -1.76 -4.95 32.74
CA LYS A 122 -1.42 -3.75 33.52
C LYS A 122 -1.76 -2.47 32.76
N ASP A 123 -1.38 -2.40 31.49
CA ASP A 123 -1.56 -1.20 30.68
C ASP A 123 -1.66 -1.58 29.19
N VAL A 124 -2.38 -0.74 28.45
CA VAL A 124 -2.53 -0.88 26.99
C VAL A 124 -2.36 0.51 26.37
N LYS A 125 -1.37 0.65 25.52
CA LYS A 125 -1.11 1.90 24.77
C LYS A 125 -1.20 1.63 23.28
N GLU A 126 -2.03 2.40 22.59
CA GLU A 126 -2.15 2.38 21.14
C GLU A 126 -1.58 3.67 20.57
N GLN A 127 -0.72 3.56 19.55
CA GLN A 127 -0.06 4.70 18.94
C GLN A 127 0.22 4.46 17.46
N ASP A 128 0.08 5.52 16.67
CA ASP A 128 0.49 5.56 15.28
C ASP A 128 1.99 5.85 15.18
N VAL A 129 2.74 4.91 14.61
CA VAL A 129 4.20 4.97 14.46
C VAL A 129 4.53 5.11 12.99
N TYR A 130 5.37 6.09 12.65
CA TYR A 130 5.91 6.24 11.30
C TYR A 130 6.91 5.12 11.00
N MET A 131 6.65 4.33 9.97
CA MET A 131 7.47 3.18 9.58
C MET A 131 8.43 3.48 8.42
N GLY A 132 8.17 4.54 7.65
CA GLY A 132 8.97 4.91 6.49
C GLY A 132 8.13 5.48 5.36
N ASP A 133 8.80 5.84 4.27
CA ASP A 133 8.16 6.33 3.05
C ASP A 133 8.04 5.18 2.05
N MET A 134 6.84 4.97 1.51
CA MET A 134 6.58 4.01 0.44
C MET A 134 6.47 4.74 -0.89
N LEU A 135 7.19 4.25 -1.91
CA LEU A 135 7.10 4.81 -3.25
C LEU A 135 5.68 4.67 -3.79
N LEU A 136 5.20 5.68 -4.49
CA LEU A 136 3.93 5.60 -5.20
C LEU A 136 4.17 5.45 -6.70
N MET A 137 3.35 4.64 -7.35
CA MET A 137 3.45 4.41 -8.78
C MET A 137 2.77 5.55 -9.56
N THR A 138 3.40 6.02 -10.63
CA THR A 138 2.81 7.01 -11.54
C THR A 138 1.70 6.38 -12.39
N SER A 139 0.95 7.21 -13.12
CA SER A 139 -0.09 6.74 -14.05
C SER A 139 0.43 5.75 -15.11
N ASN A 140 1.72 5.82 -15.43
CA ASN A 140 2.40 5.03 -16.46
C ASN A 140 3.07 3.75 -15.92
N GLY A 141 2.95 3.43 -14.63
CA GLY A 141 3.56 2.22 -14.07
C GLY A 141 5.03 2.38 -13.66
N THR A 142 5.51 3.61 -13.49
CA THR A 142 6.90 3.90 -13.12
C THR A 142 7.01 4.51 -11.73
N PHE A 143 8.23 4.61 -11.22
CA PHE A 143 8.58 5.39 -10.03
C PHE A 143 9.42 6.62 -10.44
N ILE A 144 9.45 7.62 -9.56
CA ILE A 144 10.29 8.81 -9.69
C ILE A 144 11.39 8.73 -8.64
#